data_AF-A0A3R9G3B8-F1
#
_entry.id   AF-A0A3R9G3B8-F1
#
_cell.length_a   1.000
_cell.length_b   1.000
_cell.length_c   1.000
_cell.angle_alpha   90.00
_cell.angle_beta   90.00
_cell.angle_gamma   90.00
#
_symmetry.space_group_name_H-M   'P 1'
#
loop_
_entity.id
_entity.type
_entity.pdbx_description
1 polymer ?
#
loop_
_entity_poly.entity_id
_entity_poly.type
_entity_poly.pdbx_seq_one_letter_code
_entity_poly.pdbx_strand_id
1 'polypeptide(L)'
;MKRFGWISVIAVFLALAAFAFGMLSRRGAPEPPALPPVEARAMDAHAGHDEAASDAPSTRAYREAADRMHQAMNITYTGDADIDFLRGMIAHHEGAIAMAKIAAEQGEAEDVRGLAQEIIDAQEAEIVRMRIMLARHEDAPADPERP
;
A
#
# COMPACT_ATOMS: atom_id res chain seq x y z
N MET A 1 10.23 36.64 8.77
CA MET A 1 9.29 35.76 8.03
C MET A 1 10.05 34.50 7.62
N LYS A 2 9.99 33.44 8.43
CA LYS A 2 10.67 32.16 8.14
C LYS A 2 9.60 31.08 8.03
N ARG A 3 9.32 30.64 6.81
CA ARG A 3 8.41 29.53 6.47
C ARG A 3 9.26 28.37 5.96
N PHE A 4 10.11 27.84 6.82
CA PHE A 4 10.94 26.66 6.55
C PHE A 4 10.95 25.87 7.87
N GLY A 5 10.14 24.81 7.96
CA GLY A 5 10.08 24.05 9.20
C GLY A 5 9.07 22.91 9.32
N TRP A 6 8.27 22.58 8.30
CA TRP A 6 7.33 21.44 8.37
C TRP A 6 7.60 20.32 7.35
N ILE A 7 8.43 20.57 6.32
CA ILE A 7 8.70 19.60 5.24
C ILE A 7 9.67 18.46 5.67
N SER A 8 10.25 18.50 6.88
CA SER A 8 11.30 17.54 7.29
C SER A 8 10.90 16.49 8.34
N VAL A 9 9.61 16.30 8.67
CA VAL A 9 9.22 15.33 9.73
C VAL A 9 8.40 14.14 9.21
N ILE A 10 7.69 14.25 8.07
CA ILE A 10 6.82 13.14 7.60
C ILE A 10 7.59 12.10 6.76
N ALA A 11 8.70 12.48 6.11
CA ALA A 11 9.52 11.59 5.29
C ALA A 11 10.35 10.55 6.10
N VAL A 12 10.26 10.53 7.43
CA VAL A 12 11.01 9.61 8.30
C VAL A 12 10.11 8.59 9.02
N PHE A 13 8.78 8.72 8.97
CA PHE A 13 7.88 7.89 9.80
C PHE A 13 7.12 6.75 9.11
N LEU A 14 7.29 6.54 7.80
CA LEU A 14 6.75 5.34 7.10
C LEU A 14 7.81 4.25 6.82
N ALA A 15 8.99 4.36 7.43
CA ALA A 15 10.09 3.40 7.25
C ALA A 15 10.41 2.53 8.48
N LEU A 16 9.86 2.76 9.69
CA LEU A 16 10.23 2.00 10.89
C LEU A 16 9.07 1.87 11.91
N ALA A 17 7.96 1.23 11.54
CA ALA A 17 6.91 0.82 12.49
C ALA A 17 7.02 -0.67 12.90
N ALA A 18 8.22 -1.23 12.82
CA ALA A 18 8.56 -2.52 13.41
C ALA A 18 9.96 -2.39 14.03
N PHE A 19 10.11 -2.81 15.29
CA PHE A 19 11.38 -3.15 15.95
C PHE A 19 12.07 -2.19 16.95
N ALA A 20 11.37 -1.35 17.75
CA ALA A 20 12.07 -0.67 18.87
C ALA A 20 11.26 -0.36 20.15
N PHE A 21 10.25 -1.15 20.52
CA PHE A 21 9.69 -1.13 21.89
C PHE A 21 10.00 -2.39 22.70
N GLY A 22 10.84 -3.28 22.17
CA GLY A 22 11.07 -4.63 22.70
C GLY A 22 12.20 -4.79 23.73
N MET A 23 12.82 -3.72 24.26
CA MET A 23 14.02 -3.90 25.10
C MET A 23 14.18 -2.89 26.26
N LEU A 24 13.14 -2.64 27.06
CA LEU A 24 13.35 -2.05 28.41
C LEU A 24 12.26 -2.31 29.46
N SER A 25 11.57 -3.45 29.48
CA SER A 25 10.61 -3.72 30.56
C SER A 25 10.61 -5.14 31.10
N ARG A 26 11.80 -5.76 31.20
CA ARG A 26 12.01 -6.92 32.08
C ARG A 26 12.16 -6.44 33.54
N ARG A 27 11.04 -6.11 34.18
CA ARG A 27 10.88 -6.18 35.64
C ARG A 27 9.51 -6.77 35.94
N GLY A 28 9.50 -7.78 36.79
CA GLY A 28 8.41 -8.73 36.96
C GLY A 28 7.05 -8.08 37.25
N ALA A 29 6.04 -8.53 36.50
CA ALA A 29 4.65 -8.32 36.81
C ALA A 29 4.10 -9.63 37.45
N PRO A 30 3.25 -9.54 38.49
CA PRO A 30 2.57 -10.71 39.05
C PRO A 30 1.57 -11.29 38.04
N GLU A 31 1.43 -12.62 38.05
CA GLU A 31 0.48 -13.39 37.23
C GLU A 31 -0.94 -12.81 37.34
N PRO A 32 -1.63 -12.50 36.21
CA PRO A 32 -3.03 -12.10 36.24
C PRO A 32 -3.93 -13.29 36.60
N PRO A 33 -5.06 -13.06 37.28
CA PRO A 33 -6.00 -14.13 37.62
C PRO A 33 -6.61 -14.76 36.36
N ALA A 34 -6.78 -16.09 36.39
CA ALA A 34 -7.35 -16.85 35.29
C ALA A 34 -8.76 -16.36 34.93
N LEU A 35 -8.95 -15.98 33.66
CA LEU A 35 -10.26 -15.65 33.10
C LEU A 35 -11.08 -16.93 32.88
N PRO A 36 -12.42 -16.89 33.04
CA PRO A 36 -13.27 -18.03 32.73
C PRO A 36 -13.19 -18.37 31.23
N PRO A 37 -13.44 -19.63 30.84
CA PRO A 37 -13.35 -20.05 29.45
C PRO A 37 -14.37 -19.27 28.60
N VAL A 38 -13.85 -18.57 27.59
CA VAL A 38 -14.66 -17.96 26.53
C VAL A 38 -15.17 -19.09 25.66
N GLU A 39 -16.48 -19.35 25.69
CA GLU A 39 -17.12 -20.28 24.77
C GLU A 39 -16.88 -19.76 23.34
N ALA A 40 -16.23 -20.59 22.51
CA ALA A 40 -15.97 -20.28 21.12
C ALA A 40 -17.31 -20.16 20.37
N ARG A 41 -17.73 -18.92 20.09
CA ARG A 41 -18.81 -18.68 19.14
C ARG A 41 -18.34 -19.17 17.78
N ALA A 42 -19.08 -20.11 17.20
CA ALA A 42 -18.82 -20.64 15.88
C ALA A 42 -18.66 -19.48 14.87
N MET A 43 -17.53 -19.45 14.16
CA MET A 43 -17.38 -18.58 13.00
C MET A 43 -18.24 -19.18 11.89
N ASP A 44 -19.37 -18.54 11.61
CA ASP A 44 -20.19 -18.84 10.44
C ASP A 44 -19.33 -18.71 9.18
N ALA A 45 -19.33 -19.77 8.37
CA ALA A 45 -18.56 -19.88 7.16
C ALA A 45 -19.17 -19.02 6.04
N HIS A 46 -18.31 -18.22 5.38
CA HIS A 46 -18.46 -17.70 4.02
C HIS A 46 -19.89 -17.34 3.54
N ALA A 47 -20.48 -16.29 4.09
CA ALA A 47 -21.55 -15.56 3.41
C ALA A 47 -20.95 -14.54 2.43
N GLY A 48 -20.38 -15.01 1.32
CA GLY A 48 -20.04 -14.17 0.18
C GLY A 48 -21.24 -14.07 -0.76
N HIS A 49 -21.51 -12.85 -1.25
CA HIS A 49 -22.34 -12.52 -2.43
C HIS A 49 -23.67 -11.76 -2.24
N ASP A 50 -23.90 -10.99 -1.16
CA ASP A 50 -25.06 -10.05 -1.11
C ASP A 50 -24.75 -8.61 -0.62
N GLU A 51 -23.49 -8.24 -0.40
CA GLU A 51 -23.13 -6.91 0.14
C GLU A 51 -22.97 -5.81 -0.94
N ALA A 52 -22.80 -6.17 -2.22
CA ALA A 52 -22.48 -5.19 -3.27
C ALA A 52 -23.62 -4.19 -3.59
N ALA A 53 -24.86 -4.51 -3.20
CA ALA A 53 -26.02 -3.67 -3.45
C ALA A 53 -26.22 -2.53 -2.44
N SER A 54 -25.52 -2.53 -1.29
CA SER A 54 -25.74 -1.59 -0.18
C SER A 54 -24.68 -0.47 -0.08
N ASP A 55 -23.60 -0.55 -0.87
CA ASP A 55 -22.46 0.37 -0.71
C ASP A 55 -22.72 1.80 -1.18
N ALA A 56 -22.03 2.75 -0.56
CA ALA A 56 -21.89 4.10 -1.10
C ALA A 56 -21.15 4.05 -2.47
N PRO A 57 -21.43 4.98 -3.41
CA PRO A 57 -20.74 5.05 -4.69
C PRO A 57 -19.20 5.09 -4.58
N SER A 58 -18.67 5.86 -3.63
CA SER A 58 -17.23 5.95 -3.37
C SER A 58 -16.63 4.63 -2.90
N THR A 59 -17.31 3.92 -2.01
CA THR A 59 -16.91 2.58 -1.55
C THR A 59 -16.81 1.60 -2.71
N ARG A 60 -17.80 1.59 -3.63
CA ARG A 60 -17.74 0.75 -4.83
C ARG A 60 -16.55 1.11 -5.73
N ALA A 61 -16.32 2.41 -5.95
CA ALA A 61 -15.20 2.87 -6.77
C ALA A 61 -13.85 2.43 -6.18
N TYR A 62 -13.66 2.54 -4.87
CA TYR A 62 -12.44 2.08 -4.21
C TYR A 62 -12.25 0.56 -4.32
N ARG A 63 -13.31 -0.24 -4.16
CA ARG A 63 -13.22 -1.69 -4.33
C ARG A 63 -12.88 -2.06 -5.77
N GLU A 64 -13.51 -1.43 -6.76
CA GLU A 64 -13.18 -1.66 -8.17
C GLU A 64 -11.73 -1.26 -8.48
N ALA A 65 -11.22 -0.15 -7.95
CA ALA A 65 -9.83 0.25 -8.10
C ALA A 65 -8.86 -0.75 -7.46
N ALA A 66 -9.16 -1.21 -6.23
CA ALA A 66 -8.36 -2.20 -5.52
C ALA A 66 -8.36 -3.56 -6.23
N ASP A 67 -9.52 -4.02 -6.73
CA ASP A 67 -9.62 -5.27 -7.47
C ASP A 67 -8.83 -5.22 -8.79
N ARG A 68 -8.91 -4.10 -9.52
CA ARG A 68 -8.09 -3.89 -10.72
C ARG A 68 -6.60 -3.88 -10.40
N MET A 69 -6.20 -3.23 -9.31
CA MET A 69 -4.80 -3.23 -8.85
C MET A 69 -4.32 -4.66 -8.54
N HIS A 70 -5.08 -5.43 -7.76
CA HIS A 70 -4.73 -6.82 -7.45
C HIS A 70 -4.61 -7.68 -8.70
N GLN A 71 -5.52 -7.51 -9.66
CA GLN A 71 -5.46 -8.22 -10.93
C GLN A 71 -4.23 -7.82 -11.75
N ALA A 72 -3.92 -6.52 -11.83
CA ALA A 72 -2.76 -6.00 -12.56
C ALA A 72 -1.41 -6.41 -11.92
N MET A 73 -1.38 -6.53 -10.60
CA MET A 73 -0.21 -7.01 -9.85
C MET A 73 0.02 -8.52 -9.98
N ASN A 74 -0.92 -9.28 -10.53
CA ASN A 74 -0.75 -10.70 -10.82
C ASN A 74 0.14 -10.89 -12.07
N ILE A 75 1.39 -10.48 -11.96
CA ILE A 75 2.40 -10.57 -13.02
C ILE A 75 2.92 -12.00 -13.15
N THR A 76 3.36 -12.37 -14.35
CA THR A 76 4.16 -13.59 -14.51
C THR A 76 5.59 -13.28 -14.10
N TYR A 77 6.04 -13.89 -13.00
CA TYR A 77 7.41 -13.76 -12.51
C TYR A 77 8.40 -14.37 -13.50
N THR A 78 9.47 -13.63 -13.74
CA THR A 78 10.57 -14.04 -14.63
C THR A 78 11.70 -14.72 -13.88
N GLY A 79 11.79 -14.50 -12.56
CA GLY A 79 12.93 -14.91 -11.75
C GLY A 79 14.05 -13.85 -11.70
N ASP A 80 13.92 -12.78 -12.48
CA ASP A 80 14.78 -11.60 -12.39
C ASP A 80 14.15 -10.61 -11.41
N ALA A 81 14.78 -10.45 -10.25
CA ALA A 81 14.25 -9.64 -9.17
C ALA A 81 14.02 -8.17 -9.56
N ASP A 82 14.86 -7.61 -10.43
CA ASP A 82 14.72 -6.21 -10.87
C ASP A 82 13.52 -6.05 -11.79
N ILE A 83 13.36 -6.94 -12.77
CA ILE A 83 12.23 -6.92 -13.71
C ILE A 83 10.92 -7.18 -12.96
N ASP A 84 10.92 -8.17 -12.07
CA ASP A 84 9.73 -8.55 -11.30
C ASP A 84 9.31 -7.42 -10.34
N PHE A 85 10.27 -6.75 -9.69
CA PHE A 85 10.00 -5.56 -8.88
C PHE A 85 9.42 -4.42 -9.72
N LEU A 86 10.05 -4.08 -10.85
CA LEU A 86 9.62 -2.96 -11.69
C LEU A 86 8.22 -3.18 -12.26
N ARG A 87 7.93 -4.38 -12.78
CA ARG A 87 6.60 -4.71 -13.31
C ARG A 87 5.53 -4.66 -12.23
N GLY A 88 5.80 -5.25 -11.06
CA GLY A 88 4.87 -5.24 -9.94
C GLY A 88 4.60 -3.84 -9.40
N MET A 89 5.65 -3.03 -9.26
CA MET A 89 5.55 -1.69 -8.69
C MET A 89 4.91 -0.69 -9.65
N ILE A 90 5.09 -0.83 -10.97
CA ILE A 90 4.33 -0.06 -11.96
C ILE A 90 2.82 -0.32 -11.78
N ALA A 91 2.40 -1.58 -11.70
CA ALA A 91 0.98 -1.94 -11.52
C ALA A 91 0.42 -1.46 -10.18
N HIS A 92 1.19 -1.57 -9.10
CA HIS A 92 0.82 -1.06 -7.78
C HIS A 92 0.60 0.47 -7.80
N HIS A 93 1.52 1.21 -8.42
CA HIS A 93 1.41 2.67 -8.54
C HIS A 93 0.21 3.10 -9.39
N GLU A 94 -0.05 2.41 -10.50
CA GLU A 94 -1.24 2.69 -11.31
C GLU A 94 -2.55 2.50 -10.51
N GLY A 95 -2.61 1.48 -9.64
CA GLY A 95 -3.71 1.27 -8.72
C GLY A 95 -3.85 2.37 -7.66
N ALA A 96 -2.74 2.77 -7.04
CA ALA A 96 -2.74 3.84 -6.04
C ALA A 96 -3.13 5.21 -6.65
N ILE A 97 -2.71 5.51 -7.88
CA ILE A 97 -3.17 6.70 -8.63
C ILE A 97 -4.68 6.63 -8.87
N ALA A 98 -5.23 5.47 -9.24
CA ALA A 98 -6.67 5.32 -9.44
C ALA A 98 -7.45 5.59 -8.15
N MET A 99 -6.96 5.11 -7.00
CA MET A 99 -7.56 5.40 -5.69
C MET A 99 -7.43 6.87 -5.29
N ALA A 100 -6.27 7.49 -5.54
CA ALA A 100 -6.06 8.90 -5.26
C ALA A 100 -7.00 9.79 -6.10
N LYS A 101 -7.25 9.43 -7.37
CA LYS A 101 -8.23 10.15 -8.21
C LYS A 101 -9.64 10.12 -7.62
N ILE A 102 -10.06 8.99 -7.04
CA ILE A 102 -11.36 8.90 -6.34
C ILE A 102 -11.41 9.89 -5.17
N ALA A 103 -10.36 9.96 -4.34
CA ALA A 103 -10.28 10.91 -3.24
C ALA A 103 -10.27 12.38 -3.71
N ALA A 104 -9.54 12.69 -4.79
CA ALA A 104 -9.47 14.04 -5.34
C ALA A 104 -10.83 14.54 -5.89
N GLU A 105 -11.62 13.62 -6.45
CA GLU A 105 -12.93 13.91 -7.07
C GLU A 105 -14.09 13.86 -6.07
N GLN A 106 -14.09 12.89 -5.16
CA GLN A 106 -15.24 12.57 -4.29
C GLN A 106 -15.01 12.89 -2.80
N GLY A 107 -13.78 13.24 -2.41
CA GLY A 107 -13.47 13.64 -1.04
C GLY A 107 -14.02 15.02 -0.69
N GLU A 108 -14.42 15.21 0.57
CA GLU A 108 -14.95 16.49 1.06
C GLU A 108 -13.88 17.33 1.78
N ALA A 109 -12.93 16.68 2.46
CA ALA A 109 -11.89 17.35 3.23
C ALA A 109 -10.76 17.84 2.31
N GLU A 110 -10.42 19.13 2.40
CA GLU A 110 -9.45 19.78 1.51
C GLU A 110 -8.03 19.20 1.69
N ASP A 111 -7.65 18.86 2.91
CA ASP A 111 -6.37 18.23 3.22
C ASP A 111 -6.23 16.83 2.59
N VAL A 112 -7.31 16.04 2.59
CA VAL A 112 -7.35 14.72 1.92
C VAL A 112 -7.22 14.85 0.41
N ARG A 113 -7.90 15.83 -0.20
CA ARG A 113 -7.78 16.09 -1.65
C ARG A 113 -6.39 16.59 -2.02
N GLY A 114 -5.79 17.41 -1.17
CA GLY A 114 -4.40 17.87 -1.31
C GLY A 114 -3.43 16.68 -1.32
N LEU A 115 -3.53 15.80 -0.32
CA LEU A 115 -2.72 14.58 -0.25
C LEU A 115 -2.93 13.68 -1.48
N ALA A 116 -4.18 13.55 -1.96
CA ALA A 116 -4.47 12.77 -3.15
C ALA A 116 -3.76 13.32 -4.39
N GLN A 117 -3.75 14.64 -4.58
CA GLN A 117 -3.04 15.26 -5.70
C GLN A 117 -1.51 15.06 -5.59
N GLU A 118 -0.94 15.20 -4.39
CA GLU A 118 0.48 14.95 -4.15
C GLU A 118 0.88 13.49 -4.49
N ILE A 119 0.01 12.53 -4.13
CA ILE A 119 0.21 11.11 -4.47
C ILE A 119 0.17 10.89 -6.00
N ILE A 120 -0.79 11.50 -6.70
CA ILE A 120 -0.89 11.40 -8.16
C ILE A 120 0.40 11.90 -8.81
N ASP A 121 0.82 13.12 -8.47
CA ASP A 121 1.99 13.76 -9.09
C ASP A 121 3.28 12.97 -8.84
N ALA A 122 3.48 12.50 -7.60
CA ALA A 122 4.65 11.72 -7.24
C ALA A 122 4.69 10.36 -7.95
N GLN A 123 3.58 9.62 -7.93
CA GLN A 123 3.56 8.27 -8.48
C GLN A 123 3.57 8.25 -10.01
N GLU A 124 3.00 9.25 -10.69
CA GLU A 124 3.14 9.39 -12.15
C GLU A 124 4.61 9.57 -12.55
N ALA A 125 5.37 10.38 -11.81
CA ALA A 125 6.80 10.56 -12.04
C ALA A 125 7.60 9.26 -11.77
N GLU A 126 7.24 8.53 -10.72
CA GLU A 126 7.87 7.25 -10.40
C GLU A 126 7.58 6.17 -11.45
N ILE A 127 6.36 6.10 -11.99
CA ILE A 127 6.02 5.20 -13.10
C ILE A 127 6.91 5.48 -14.32
N VAL A 128 7.10 6.74 -14.70
CA VAL A 128 7.98 7.10 -15.83
C VAL A 128 9.40 6.60 -15.58
N ARG A 129 9.93 6.84 -14.37
CA ARG A 129 11.27 6.37 -13.99
C ARG A 129 11.37 4.84 -14.05
N MET A 130 10.38 4.12 -13.51
CA MET A 130 10.36 2.66 -13.51
C MET A 130 10.24 2.07 -14.92
N ARG A 131 9.43 2.68 -15.80
CA ARG A 131 9.33 2.24 -17.21
C ARG A 131 10.64 2.42 -17.97
N ILE A 132 11.37 3.51 -17.72
CA ILE A 132 12.70 3.72 -18.29
C ILE A 132 13.69 2.66 -17.78
N MET A 133 13.64 2.34 -16.48
CA MET A 133 14.48 1.26 -15.92
C MET A 133 14.11 -0.08 -16.55
N LEU A 134 12.82 -0.43 -16.60
CA LEU A 134 12.34 -1.70 -17.12
C LEU A 134 12.80 -1.94 -18.56
N ALA A 135 12.63 -0.95 -19.44
CA ALA A 135 13.11 -1.04 -20.83
C ALA A 135 14.61 -1.34 -20.91
N ARG A 136 15.43 -0.71 -20.05
CA ARG A 136 16.88 -0.95 -20.02
C ARG A 136 17.25 -2.34 -19.53
N HIS A 137 16.48 -2.92 -18.61
CA HIS A 137 16.71 -4.26 -18.08
C HIS A 137 16.21 -5.35 -19.05
N GLU A 138 15.13 -5.10 -19.79
CA GLU A 138 14.60 -6.02 -20.81
C GLU A 138 15.47 -6.06 -22.08
N ASP A 139 16.10 -4.93 -22.45
CA ASP A 139 17.00 -4.85 -23.61
C ASP A 139 18.43 -5.35 -23.31
N ALA A 140 18.81 -5.46 -22.04
CA ALA A 140 20.15 -5.93 -21.65
C ALA A 140 20.24 -7.46 -21.75
N PRO A 141 21.32 -8.02 -22.33
CA PRO A 141 21.55 -9.46 -22.22
C PRO A 141 21.62 -9.85 -20.74
N ALA A 142 21.05 -11.01 -20.39
CA ALA A 142 21.12 -11.54 -19.03
C ALA A 142 22.58 -11.53 -18.57
N ASP A 143 22.86 -10.74 -17.54
CA ASP A 143 24.20 -10.65 -16.97
C ASP A 143 24.42 -11.89 -16.10
N PRO A 144 25.34 -12.81 -16.47
CA PRO A 144 25.57 -14.03 -15.72
C PRO A 144 26.17 -13.78 -14.32
N GLU A 145 26.62 -12.55 -14.02
CA GLU A 145 27.14 -12.17 -12.70
C GLU A 145 26.11 -11.45 -11.82
N ARG A 146 24.87 -11.26 -12.30
CA ARG A 146 23.78 -10.75 -11.46
C ARG A 146 23.45 -11.82 -10.40
N PRO A 147 23.53 -11.49 -9.11
CA PRO A 147 23.43 -12.46 -8.02
C PRO A 147 22.10 -13.20 -7.97
#